data_AF-A0AAD2FW27-F1
#
_entry.id   AF-A0AAD2FW27-F1
#
_cell.length_a   1.000
_cell.length_b   1.000
_cell.length_c   1.000
_cell.angle_alpha   90.00
_cell.angle_beta   90.00
_cell.angle_gamma   90.00
#
_symmetry.space_group_name_H-M   'P 1'
#
loop_
_entity.id
_entity.type
_entity.pdbx_description
1 polymer ?
#
loop_
_entity_poly.entity_id
_entity_poly.type
_entity_poly.pdbx_seq_one_letter_code
_entity_poly.pdbx_strand_id
1 'polypeptide(L)'
;MNPSKRGILWILAASVYLAAPVDAFSASSQKRKLTSSSPPPVVQQSSRRQYIAQTLGGIISGAGILVSNPTPSVASSTARVQKWPGVEYLEPVYELKLSFEAIAKASEDESQYASLQQRLEKFFKGTIYSERNVYAGVALSYTTQIQYDPNEIQEYARLDQQERFDLMENALDNLRNLYISLPSTPDATVNKQDISDFANGATACMRRWFSLIATAEVDRAKELYEAARSADANKDGKVDVEELQAVPEEYRTLWKKRLEFTGIGPL
;
A
#
# COMPACT_ATOMS: atom_id res chain seq x y z
N MET A 1 -16.35 10.13 -35.78
CA MET A 1 -16.51 8.78 -35.20
C MET A 1 -15.42 8.59 -34.16
N ASN A 2 -15.80 8.61 -32.89
CA ASN A 2 -14.89 8.68 -31.74
C ASN A 2 -14.36 7.29 -31.36
N PRO A 3 -13.03 7.07 -31.27
CA PRO A 3 -12.46 5.89 -30.66
C PRO A 3 -12.19 6.19 -29.18
N SER A 4 -13.18 5.96 -28.32
CA SER A 4 -12.95 5.95 -26.86
C SER A 4 -13.82 4.87 -26.21
N LYS A 5 -13.32 3.64 -26.31
CA LYS A 5 -13.65 2.56 -25.36
C LYS A 5 -12.31 2.13 -24.77
N ARG A 6 -11.91 2.73 -23.65
CA ARG A 6 -10.72 2.32 -22.88
C ARG A 6 -11.17 1.62 -21.60
N GLY A 7 -10.43 0.58 -21.28
CA GLY A 7 -10.86 -0.55 -20.47
C GLY A 7 -11.15 -0.24 -19.01
N ILE A 8 -12.12 -0.99 -18.49
CA ILE A 8 -12.59 -1.00 -17.11
C ILE A 8 -11.47 -1.56 -16.22
N LEU A 9 -11.02 -0.73 -15.28
CA LEU A 9 -10.12 -1.13 -14.21
C LEU A 9 -10.94 -1.86 -13.14
N TRP A 10 -10.48 -3.03 -12.71
CA TRP A 10 -11.10 -3.82 -11.66
C TRP A 10 -10.44 -3.45 -10.34
N ILE A 11 -11.21 -3.02 -9.33
CA ILE A 11 -10.70 -2.83 -7.97
C ILE A 11 -11.18 -3.98 -7.07
N LEU A 12 -10.32 -4.35 -6.12
CA LEU A 12 -10.42 -5.47 -5.20
C LEU A 12 -11.44 -5.28 -4.04
N ALA A 13 -12.68 -4.88 -4.31
CA ALA A 13 -13.71 -4.86 -3.25
C ALA A 13 -14.45 -6.21 -3.04
N ALA A 14 -14.06 -7.28 -3.75
CA ALA A 14 -14.56 -8.64 -3.53
C ALA A 14 -14.01 -9.33 -2.24
N SER A 15 -13.13 -8.67 -1.48
CA SER A 15 -12.18 -9.33 -0.57
C SER A 15 -12.69 -9.71 0.83
N VAL A 16 -14.00 -9.67 1.09
CA VAL A 16 -14.59 -10.16 2.35
C VAL A 16 -15.30 -11.53 2.17
N TYR A 17 -15.35 -12.07 0.95
CA TYR A 17 -16.10 -13.31 0.66
C TYR A 17 -15.30 -14.62 0.65
N LEU A 18 -14.05 -14.64 1.12
CA LEU A 18 -13.28 -15.88 1.24
C LEU A 18 -13.66 -16.66 2.52
N ALA A 19 -14.88 -17.18 2.49
CA ALA A 19 -15.36 -18.29 3.31
C ALA A 19 -16.35 -19.14 2.48
N ALA A 20 -15.93 -19.59 1.29
CA ALA A 20 -16.60 -20.66 0.56
C ALA A 20 -15.61 -21.38 -0.38
N PRO A 21 -15.52 -22.72 -0.35
CA PRO A 21 -14.65 -23.47 -1.25
C PRO A 21 -15.29 -23.55 -2.64
N VAL A 22 -14.49 -23.42 -3.69
CA VAL A 22 -14.91 -23.73 -5.07
C VAL A 22 -14.00 -24.80 -5.63
N ASP A 23 -14.63 -25.88 -6.06
CA ASP A 23 -14.02 -27.09 -6.59
C ASP A 23 -13.24 -26.88 -7.90
N ALA A 24 -12.17 -27.67 -7.97
CA ALA A 24 -11.33 -28.11 -9.08
C ALA A 24 -11.72 -27.77 -10.53
N PHE A 25 -10.71 -27.31 -11.30
CA PHE A 25 -10.55 -27.72 -12.69
C PHE A 25 -9.07 -27.81 -13.10
N SER A 26 -8.72 -28.95 -13.69
CA SER A 26 -7.37 -29.40 -14.08
C SER A 26 -7.09 -29.10 -15.56
N ALA A 27 -5.85 -28.68 -15.90
CA ALA A 27 -5.29 -28.86 -17.25
C ALA A 27 -3.74 -28.75 -17.26
N SER A 28 -3.16 -29.43 -18.23
CA SER A 28 -1.83 -30.03 -18.28
C SER A 28 -0.65 -29.15 -18.74
N SER A 29 0.51 -29.48 -18.17
CA SER A 29 1.90 -29.18 -18.55
C SER A 29 2.24 -29.07 -20.04
N GLN A 30 3.15 -28.14 -20.38
CA GLN A 30 4.29 -28.43 -21.27
C GLN A 30 5.58 -27.71 -20.81
N LYS A 31 6.64 -28.51 -20.68
CA LYS A 31 8.00 -28.17 -20.27
C LYS A 31 8.76 -27.38 -21.35
N ARG A 32 9.60 -26.43 -20.93
CA ARG A 32 10.84 -26.07 -21.66
C ARG A 32 11.97 -25.77 -20.69
N LYS A 33 13.17 -26.24 -21.06
CA LYS A 33 14.38 -26.41 -20.24
C LYS A 33 15.37 -25.26 -20.50
N LEU A 34 15.83 -24.64 -19.41
CA LEU A 34 17.15 -24.05 -19.09
C LEU A 34 17.96 -23.28 -20.14
N THR A 35 18.43 -22.08 -19.78
CA THR A 35 19.88 -21.76 -19.64
C THR A 35 20.11 -20.68 -18.58
N SER A 36 21.19 -20.85 -17.81
CA SER A 36 21.63 -20.04 -16.68
C SER A 36 22.58 -18.92 -17.09
N SER A 37 22.38 -17.70 -16.58
CA SER A 37 23.37 -16.62 -16.61
C SER A 37 23.64 -16.09 -15.20
N SER A 38 24.91 -16.04 -14.82
CA SER A 38 25.41 -15.62 -13.50
C SER A 38 25.01 -14.19 -13.12
N PRO A 39 24.78 -13.89 -11.82
CA PRO A 39 24.47 -12.54 -11.37
C PRO A 39 25.74 -11.67 -11.26
N PRO A 40 25.65 -10.35 -11.55
CA PRO A 40 26.73 -9.39 -11.31
C PRO A 40 26.88 -9.05 -9.81
N PRO A 41 28.02 -8.48 -9.40
CA PRO A 41 28.36 -8.26 -7.99
C PRO A 41 27.45 -7.24 -7.30
N VAL A 42 27.15 -7.53 -6.04
CA VAL A 42 26.39 -6.70 -5.10
C VAL A 42 27.14 -5.41 -4.81
N VAL A 43 26.60 -4.28 -5.26
CA VAL A 43 27.03 -2.95 -4.81
C VAL A 43 26.38 -2.70 -3.46
N GLN A 44 27.20 -2.66 -2.41
CA GLN A 44 26.79 -2.36 -1.05
C GLN A 44 26.33 -0.89 -0.99
N GLN A 45 25.02 -0.65 -1.11
CA GLN A 45 24.41 0.64 -0.87
C GLN A 45 24.47 0.95 0.64
N SER A 46 25.51 1.66 1.05
CA SER A 46 25.57 2.26 2.38
C SER A 46 24.42 3.28 2.51
N SER A 47 23.53 3.02 3.47
CA SER A 47 22.38 3.88 3.73
C SER A 47 22.84 5.33 3.98
N ARG A 48 22.27 6.29 3.25
CA ARG A 48 22.52 7.74 3.42
C ARG A 48 22.30 8.23 4.86
N ARG A 49 21.61 7.44 5.70
CA ARG A 49 21.41 7.68 7.14
C ARG A 49 22.72 7.70 7.94
N GLN A 50 23.79 7.04 7.48
CA GLN A 50 25.10 7.11 8.15
C GLN A 50 25.88 8.40 7.84
N TYR A 51 25.58 9.08 6.72
CA TYR A 51 26.33 10.27 6.31
C TYR A 51 25.95 11.50 7.14
N ILE A 52 24.67 11.64 7.52
CA ILE A 52 24.18 12.77 8.35
C ILE A 52 24.75 12.70 9.78
N ALA A 53 24.97 11.50 10.32
CA ALA A 53 25.61 11.34 11.62
C ALA A 53 27.11 11.71 11.61
N GLN A 54 27.78 11.63 10.45
CA GLN A 54 29.20 11.99 10.32
C GLN A 54 29.43 13.47 9.95
N THR A 55 28.49 14.15 9.29
CA THR A 55 28.69 15.54 8.85
C THR A 55 28.46 16.60 9.94
N LEU A 56 27.95 16.22 11.12
CA LEU A 56 27.87 17.09 12.31
C LEU A 56 28.97 16.82 13.35
N GLY A 57 29.86 15.84 13.09
CA GLY A 57 30.95 15.44 13.99
C GLY A 57 32.31 16.03 13.60
N GLY A 58 32.36 17.33 13.33
CA GLY A 58 33.60 18.04 12.99
C GLY A 58 34.31 18.63 14.20
N ILE A 59 35.41 18.00 14.60
CA ILE A 59 36.58 18.57 15.30
C ILE A 59 36.40 18.94 16.78
N ILE A 60 36.74 18.02 17.69
CA ILE A 60 37.52 18.34 18.91
C ILE A 60 38.48 17.18 19.18
N SER A 61 39.74 17.31 18.75
CA SER A 61 40.86 16.53 19.30
C SER A 61 41.47 17.34 20.44
N GLY A 62 41.19 16.95 21.67
CA GLY A 62 41.75 17.56 22.88
C GLY A 62 41.38 16.71 24.08
N ALA A 63 42.40 16.22 24.78
CA ALA A 63 42.28 15.26 25.87
C ALA A 63 41.37 15.71 27.02
N GLY A 64 40.63 14.76 27.59
CA GLY A 64 40.09 14.85 28.93
C GLY A 64 38.57 15.05 29.02
N ILE A 65 37.96 14.21 29.87
CA ILE A 65 36.56 14.22 30.34
C ILE A 65 35.57 13.53 29.39
N LEU A 66 35.23 12.29 29.73
CA LEU A 66 34.05 11.57 29.22
C LEU A 66 32.78 12.25 29.78
N VAL A 67 32.35 13.33 29.15
CA VAL A 67 30.98 13.83 29.30
C VAL A 67 30.13 13.00 28.36
N SER A 68 29.31 12.13 28.94
CA SER A 68 28.23 11.43 28.23
C SER A 68 27.22 12.47 27.76
N ASN A 69 27.47 13.06 26.58
CA ASN A 69 26.48 13.87 25.90
C ASN A 69 25.28 12.97 25.63
N PRO A 70 24.07 13.32 26.12
CA PRO A 70 22.88 12.58 25.74
C PRO A 70 22.80 12.63 24.22
N THR A 71 22.80 11.46 23.59
CA THR A 71 22.40 11.34 22.19
C THR A 71 21.07 12.06 22.10
N PRO A 72 20.91 13.11 21.28
CA PRO A 72 19.61 13.71 21.11
C PRO A 72 18.72 12.57 20.62
N SER A 73 17.79 12.15 21.49
CA SER A 73 16.65 11.37 21.08
C SER A 73 16.04 12.17 19.95
N VAL A 74 16.19 11.68 18.72
CA VAL A 74 15.44 12.19 17.58
C VAL A 74 14.02 11.76 17.90
N ALA A 75 13.36 12.54 18.76
CA ALA A 75 11.92 12.52 18.89
C ALA A 75 11.41 12.55 17.46
N SER A 76 10.63 11.54 17.09
CA SER A 76 10.00 11.45 15.78
C SER A 76 9.18 12.73 15.59
N SER A 77 9.82 13.76 15.01
CA SER A 77 9.25 15.07 14.84
C SER A 77 8.34 14.96 13.63
N THR A 78 7.16 14.41 13.85
CA THR A 78 6.08 14.47 12.88
C THR A 78 5.83 15.95 12.60
N ALA A 79 6.01 16.34 11.34
CA ALA A 79 5.79 17.71 10.91
C ALA A 79 4.34 18.11 11.23
N ARG A 80 4.13 19.32 11.73
CA ARG A 80 2.80 19.83 12.03
C ARG A 80 2.05 20.02 10.73
N VAL A 81 0.93 19.31 10.63
CA VAL A 81 0.00 19.41 9.50
C VAL A 81 -1.04 20.48 9.83
N GLN A 82 -1.14 21.50 8.98
CA GLN A 82 -2.19 22.52 9.06
C GLN A 82 -3.52 21.98 8.53
N LYS A 83 -3.47 21.24 7.41
CA LYS A 83 -4.67 20.70 6.76
C LYS A 83 -4.36 19.39 6.05
N TRP A 84 -5.16 18.38 6.34
CA TRP A 84 -5.15 17.09 5.66
C TRP A 84 -5.83 17.19 4.29
N PRO A 85 -5.41 16.36 3.31
CA PRO A 85 -6.17 16.15 2.08
C PRO A 85 -7.59 15.64 2.38
N GLY A 86 -8.49 15.75 1.42
CA GLY A 86 -9.85 15.24 1.56
C GLY A 86 -9.89 13.72 1.77
N VAL A 87 -10.90 13.26 2.51
CA VAL A 87 -11.11 11.85 2.84
C VAL A 87 -11.29 10.97 1.59
N GLU A 88 -11.74 11.56 0.47
CA GLU A 88 -11.86 10.91 -0.84
C GLU A 88 -10.53 10.38 -1.40
N TYR A 89 -9.39 10.94 -0.95
CA TYR A 89 -8.06 10.45 -1.30
C TYR A 89 -7.56 9.37 -0.33
N LEU A 90 -8.04 9.40 0.93
CA LEU A 90 -7.60 8.50 1.99
C LEU A 90 -8.35 7.17 1.96
N GLU A 91 -9.63 7.18 1.59
CA GLU A 91 -10.47 5.99 1.57
C GLU A 91 -9.91 4.87 0.68
N PRO A 92 -9.39 5.10 -0.55
CA PRO A 92 -8.82 4.01 -1.33
C PRO A 92 -7.56 3.42 -0.66
N VAL A 93 -6.77 4.25 0.03
CA VAL A 93 -5.61 3.76 0.79
C VAL A 93 -6.06 2.95 2.01
N TYR A 94 -7.21 3.29 2.59
CA TYR A 94 -7.82 2.53 3.69
C TYR A 94 -8.32 1.17 3.20
N GLU A 95 -8.98 1.11 2.05
CA GLU A 95 -9.35 -0.14 1.38
C GLU A 95 -8.11 -1.02 1.11
N LEU A 96 -7.01 -0.43 0.64
CA LEU A 96 -5.75 -1.15 0.44
C LEU A 96 -5.20 -1.74 1.74
N LYS A 97 -5.23 -0.98 2.84
CA LYS A 97 -4.83 -1.45 4.16
C LYS A 97 -5.64 -2.68 4.59
N LEU A 98 -6.97 -2.64 4.44
CA LEU A 98 -7.83 -3.79 4.74
C LEU A 98 -7.51 -4.99 3.85
N SER A 99 -7.20 -4.75 2.57
CA SER A 99 -6.75 -5.80 1.66
C SER A 99 -5.44 -6.46 2.11
N PHE A 100 -4.50 -5.69 2.64
CA PHE A 100 -3.22 -6.21 3.15
C PHE A 100 -3.42 -7.06 4.41
N GLU A 101 -4.30 -6.62 5.32
CA GLU A 101 -4.66 -7.39 6.52
C GLU A 101 -5.36 -8.72 6.15
N ALA A 102 -6.24 -8.70 5.15
CA ALA A 102 -6.87 -9.92 4.63
C ALA A 102 -5.85 -10.86 3.96
N ILE A 103 -4.88 -10.31 3.22
CA ILE A 103 -3.79 -11.08 2.61
C ILE A 103 -2.90 -11.71 3.67
N ALA A 104 -2.53 -10.98 4.72
CA ALA A 104 -1.75 -11.52 5.84
C ALA A 104 -2.47 -12.71 6.49
N LYS A 105 -3.78 -12.57 6.76
CA LYS A 105 -4.58 -13.69 7.27
C LYS A 105 -4.62 -14.88 6.31
N ALA A 106 -4.82 -14.65 5.01
CA ALA A 106 -4.85 -15.72 4.02
C ALA A 106 -3.48 -16.41 3.85
N SER A 107 -2.37 -15.70 4.11
CA SER A 107 -1.01 -16.25 4.03
C SER A 107 -0.68 -17.27 5.14
N GLU A 108 -1.52 -17.36 6.17
CA GLU A 108 -1.39 -18.37 7.24
C GLU A 108 -1.95 -19.75 6.82
N ASP A 109 -2.74 -19.80 5.74
CA ASP A 109 -3.41 -21.02 5.26
C ASP A 109 -2.90 -21.41 3.86
N GLU A 110 -2.17 -22.53 3.79
CA GLU A 110 -1.62 -23.08 2.54
C GLU A 110 -2.69 -23.38 1.49
N SER A 111 -3.92 -23.70 1.91
CA SER A 111 -5.03 -23.94 0.97
C SER A 111 -5.42 -22.67 0.21
N GLN A 112 -5.06 -21.49 0.73
CA GLN A 112 -5.31 -20.18 0.11
C GLN A 112 -4.17 -19.70 -0.79
N TYR A 113 -3.03 -20.40 -0.87
CA TYR A 113 -1.88 -19.90 -1.63
C TYR A 113 -2.18 -19.72 -3.12
N ALA A 114 -2.96 -20.61 -3.71
CA ALA A 114 -3.34 -20.50 -5.12
C ALA A 114 -4.27 -19.30 -5.37
N SER A 115 -5.27 -19.07 -4.50
CA SER A 115 -6.18 -17.91 -4.62
C SER A 115 -5.44 -16.60 -4.37
N LEU A 116 -4.52 -16.59 -3.40
CA LEU A 116 -3.67 -15.46 -3.10
C LEU A 116 -2.73 -15.13 -4.26
N GLN A 117 -2.11 -16.14 -4.88
CA GLN A 117 -1.26 -15.94 -6.05
C GLN A 117 -2.02 -15.32 -7.22
N GLN A 118 -3.21 -15.82 -7.55
CA GLN A 118 -4.04 -15.26 -8.62
C GLN A 118 -4.43 -13.79 -8.32
N ARG A 119 -4.74 -13.50 -7.06
CA ARG A 119 -5.08 -12.15 -6.61
C ARG A 119 -3.89 -11.20 -6.74
N LEU A 120 -2.72 -11.60 -6.28
CA LEU A 120 -1.51 -10.80 -6.38
C LEU A 120 -1.04 -10.68 -7.83
N GLU A 121 -1.17 -11.73 -8.64
CA GLU A 121 -0.92 -11.64 -10.08
C GLU A 121 -1.78 -10.52 -10.66
N LYS A 122 -3.10 -10.51 -10.44
CA LYS A 122 -3.99 -9.45 -10.92
C LYS A 122 -3.56 -8.06 -10.43
N PHE A 123 -3.21 -7.93 -9.16
CA PHE A 123 -2.80 -6.65 -8.56
C PHE A 123 -1.54 -6.07 -9.21
N PHE A 124 -0.55 -6.93 -9.51
CA PHE A 124 0.71 -6.53 -10.16
C PHE A 124 0.65 -6.54 -11.69
N LYS A 125 -0.31 -7.25 -12.28
CA LYS A 125 -0.45 -7.40 -13.72
C LYS A 125 -0.93 -6.11 -14.36
N GLY A 126 -0.37 -5.82 -15.52
CA GLY A 126 -0.62 -4.59 -16.26
C GLY A 126 0.65 -3.77 -16.44
N THR A 127 0.51 -2.67 -17.18
CA THR A 127 1.59 -1.71 -17.41
C THR A 127 1.46 -0.58 -16.38
N ILE A 128 1.47 0.68 -16.82
CA ILE A 128 1.30 1.86 -15.98
C ILE A 128 -0.08 1.91 -15.27
N TYR A 129 -1.04 1.10 -15.71
CA TYR A 129 -2.40 1.04 -15.15
C TYR A 129 -2.65 -0.17 -14.22
N SER A 130 -1.63 -0.87 -13.75
CA SER A 130 -1.83 -1.92 -12.75
C SER A 130 -2.45 -1.36 -11.47
N GLU A 131 -3.20 -2.18 -10.73
CA GLU A 131 -3.81 -1.77 -9.44
C GLU A 131 -2.73 -1.23 -8.48
N ARG A 132 -1.55 -1.87 -8.46
CA ARG A 132 -0.37 -1.39 -7.74
C ARG A 132 -0.03 0.07 -8.05
N ASN A 133 0.00 0.45 -9.34
CA ASN A 133 0.36 1.80 -9.75
C ASN A 133 -0.75 2.81 -9.43
N VAL A 134 -2.02 2.40 -9.50
CA VAL A 134 -3.15 3.24 -9.09
C VAL A 134 -3.05 3.55 -7.61
N TYR A 135 -2.97 2.54 -6.74
CA TYR A 135 -2.88 2.77 -5.30
C TYR A 135 -1.61 3.52 -4.89
N ALA A 136 -0.47 3.25 -5.53
CA ALA A 136 0.76 4.03 -5.31
C ALA A 136 0.55 5.52 -5.70
N GLY A 137 -0.10 5.78 -6.83
CA GLY A 137 -0.43 7.13 -7.28
C GLY A 137 -1.41 7.85 -6.35
N VAL A 138 -2.43 7.16 -5.84
CA VAL A 138 -3.38 7.69 -4.86
C VAL A 138 -2.65 8.07 -3.56
N ALA A 139 -1.82 7.18 -3.01
CA ALA A 139 -1.07 7.43 -1.79
C ALA A 139 -0.06 8.57 -1.93
N LEU A 140 0.61 8.65 -3.09
CA LEU A 140 1.49 9.78 -3.42
C LEU A 140 0.70 11.09 -3.49
N SER A 141 -0.43 11.09 -4.20
CA SER A 141 -1.29 12.27 -4.34
C SER A 141 -1.80 12.77 -2.99
N TYR A 142 -2.21 11.85 -2.10
CA TYR A 142 -2.56 12.17 -0.72
C TYR A 142 -1.38 12.85 -0.01
N THR A 143 -0.21 12.22 -0.02
CA THR A 143 1.00 12.73 0.66
C THR A 143 1.42 14.12 0.16
N THR A 144 1.37 14.35 -1.16
CA THR A 144 1.76 15.64 -1.75
C THR A 144 0.77 16.78 -1.50
N GLN A 145 -0.48 16.47 -1.15
CA GLN A 145 -1.53 17.45 -0.88
C GLN A 145 -1.64 17.84 0.60
N ILE A 146 -0.83 17.21 1.47
CA ILE A 146 -0.74 17.62 2.88
C ILE A 146 -0.25 19.06 2.95
N GLN A 147 -1.02 19.92 3.60
CA GLN A 147 -0.64 21.30 3.86
C GLN A 147 -0.03 21.36 5.26
N TYR A 148 1.28 21.58 5.33
CA TYR A 148 2.01 21.74 6.58
C TYR A 148 1.83 23.15 7.15
N ASP A 149 2.04 23.30 8.47
CA ASP A 149 2.04 24.61 9.13
C ASP A 149 3.06 25.54 8.43
N PRO A 150 2.69 26.79 8.08
CA PRO A 150 3.62 27.74 7.49
C PRO A 150 4.87 28.03 8.35
N ASN A 151 4.77 27.80 9.67
CA ASN A 151 5.87 27.93 10.62
C ASN A 151 6.59 26.60 10.89
N GLU A 152 6.27 25.54 10.14
CA GLU A 152 6.99 24.28 10.20
C GLU A 152 8.37 24.41 9.55
N ILE A 153 9.34 23.71 10.12
CA ILE A 153 10.67 23.61 9.51
C ILE A 153 10.52 22.78 8.23
N GLN A 154 10.83 23.37 7.07
CA GLN A 154 10.67 22.74 5.76
C GLN A 154 11.30 21.34 5.67
N GLU A 155 12.43 21.14 6.36
CA GLU A 155 13.10 19.85 6.40
C GLU A 155 12.26 18.77 7.12
N TYR A 156 11.49 19.12 8.16
CA TYR A 156 10.59 18.17 8.83
C TYR A 156 9.43 17.78 7.92
N ALA A 157 8.83 18.74 7.20
CA ALA A 157 7.81 18.44 6.19
C ALA A 157 8.35 17.50 5.10
N ARG A 158 9.57 17.76 4.61
CA ARG A 158 10.25 16.90 3.63
C ARG A 158 10.50 15.49 4.16
N LEU A 159 10.95 15.36 5.41
CA LEU A 159 11.20 14.06 6.06
C LEU A 159 9.91 13.27 6.29
N ASP A 160 8.82 13.92 6.71
CA ASP A 160 7.50 13.29 6.86
C ASP A 160 6.96 12.78 5.52
N GLN A 161 7.06 13.58 4.45
CA GLN A 161 6.69 13.14 3.10
C GLN A 161 7.52 11.94 2.63
N GLN A 162 8.83 11.96 2.87
CA GLN A 162 9.71 10.83 2.53
C GLN A 162 9.36 9.58 3.33
N GLU A 163 9.10 9.70 4.64
CA GLU A 163 8.71 8.54 5.48
C GLU A 163 7.43 7.90 4.95
N ARG A 164 6.42 8.70 4.58
CA ARG A 164 5.17 8.20 3.99
C ARG A 164 5.40 7.50 2.64
N PHE A 165 6.24 8.08 1.79
CA PHE A 165 6.60 7.47 0.51
C PHE A 165 7.32 6.13 0.72
N ASP A 166 8.36 6.11 1.56
CA ASP A 166 9.14 4.92 1.87
C ASP A 166 8.24 3.82 2.46
N LEU A 167 7.33 4.17 3.37
CA LEU A 167 6.40 3.20 3.95
C LEU A 167 5.47 2.58 2.91
N MET A 168 4.94 3.38 1.98
CA MET A 168 4.09 2.86 0.91
C MET A 168 4.88 1.99 -0.08
N GLU A 169 6.07 2.42 -0.49
CA GLU A 169 6.94 1.65 -1.37
C GLU A 169 7.33 0.31 -0.73
N ASN A 170 7.78 0.33 0.52
CA ASN A 170 8.10 -0.89 1.28
C ASN A 170 6.88 -1.80 1.44
N ALA A 171 5.68 -1.25 1.65
CA ALA A 171 4.46 -2.04 1.73
C ALA A 171 4.19 -2.81 0.43
N LEU A 172 4.31 -2.12 -0.72
CA LEU A 172 4.11 -2.69 -2.05
C LEU A 172 5.21 -3.68 -2.45
N ASP A 173 6.46 -3.42 -2.06
CA ASP A 173 7.59 -4.32 -2.32
C ASP A 173 7.50 -5.61 -1.50
N ASN A 174 7.10 -5.51 -0.22
CA ASN A 174 6.78 -6.69 0.57
C ASN A 174 5.66 -7.52 -0.09
N LEU A 175 4.61 -6.88 -0.60
CA LEU A 175 3.54 -7.58 -1.31
C LEU A 175 4.03 -8.24 -2.61
N ARG A 176 4.99 -7.61 -3.31
CA ARG A 176 5.61 -8.18 -4.51
C ARG A 176 6.48 -9.38 -4.17
N ASN A 177 7.22 -9.31 -3.07
CA ASN A 177 8.03 -10.43 -2.60
C ASN A 177 7.15 -11.60 -2.14
N LEU A 178 6.03 -11.31 -1.48
CA LEU A 178 5.00 -12.32 -1.19
C LEU A 178 4.53 -13.01 -2.47
N TYR A 179 4.17 -12.26 -3.51
CA TYR A 179 3.77 -12.82 -4.80
C TYR A 179 4.84 -13.76 -5.39
N ILE A 180 6.12 -13.37 -5.32
CA ILE A 180 7.25 -14.17 -5.81
C ILE A 180 7.46 -15.44 -4.97
N SER A 181 7.22 -15.38 -3.66
CA SER A 181 7.40 -16.49 -2.72
C SER A 181 6.27 -17.52 -2.75
N LEU A 182 5.11 -17.18 -3.34
CA LEU A 182 3.99 -18.11 -3.47
C LEU A 182 4.28 -19.22 -4.50
N PRO A 183 3.72 -20.43 -4.28
CA PRO A 183 4.01 -21.58 -5.14
C PRO A 183 3.50 -21.30 -6.56
N SER A 184 4.36 -21.42 -7.58
CA SER A 184 3.95 -21.29 -8.99
C SER A 184 3.25 -22.54 -9.55
N THR A 185 3.33 -23.66 -8.82
CA THR A 185 2.66 -24.92 -9.12
C THR A 185 2.23 -25.62 -7.82
N PRO A 186 1.18 -26.46 -7.82
CA PRO A 186 0.67 -27.11 -6.61
C PRO A 186 1.72 -27.88 -5.78
N ASP A 187 2.72 -28.47 -6.44
CA ASP A 187 3.76 -29.29 -5.78
C ASP A 187 5.06 -28.53 -5.48
N ALA A 188 5.08 -27.20 -5.65
CA ALA A 188 6.29 -26.40 -5.41
C ALA A 188 6.58 -26.28 -3.91
N THR A 189 7.79 -26.65 -3.50
CA THR A 189 8.27 -26.36 -2.14
C THR A 189 8.40 -24.85 -1.94
N VAL A 190 7.78 -24.32 -0.89
CA VAL A 190 7.81 -22.90 -0.54
C VAL A 190 8.37 -22.67 0.86
N ASN A 191 9.01 -21.52 1.05
CA ASN A 191 9.42 -21.08 2.37
C ASN A 191 8.25 -20.35 3.05
N LYS A 192 7.56 -21.05 3.96
CA LYS A 192 6.42 -20.51 4.71
C LYS A 192 6.79 -19.31 5.58
N GLN A 193 8.04 -19.27 6.06
CA GLN A 193 8.53 -18.13 6.84
C GLN A 193 8.58 -16.87 5.97
N ASP A 194 9.13 -16.97 4.75
CA ASP A 194 9.19 -15.82 3.83
C ASP A 194 7.78 -15.32 3.47
N ILE A 195 6.83 -16.24 3.22
CA ILE A 195 5.43 -15.90 2.94
C ILE A 195 4.84 -15.09 4.11
N SER A 196 5.00 -15.58 5.34
CA SER A 196 4.52 -14.90 6.54
C SER A 196 5.21 -13.55 6.76
N ASP A 197 6.54 -13.49 6.61
CA ASP A 197 7.34 -12.28 6.84
C ASP A 197 6.99 -11.18 5.84
N PHE A 198 6.83 -11.51 4.55
CA PHE A 198 6.43 -10.55 3.54
C PHE A 198 4.99 -10.06 3.73
N ALA A 199 4.05 -10.94 4.06
CA ALA A 199 2.66 -10.55 4.28
C ALA A 199 2.50 -9.67 5.53
N ASN A 200 3.20 -10.01 6.62
CA ASN A 200 3.22 -9.22 7.85
C ASN A 200 4.01 -7.92 7.69
N GLY A 201 5.12 -7.93 6.94
CA GLY A 201 5.91 -6.75 6.59
C GLY A 201 5.09 -5.71 5.83
N ALA A 202 4.33 -6.16 4.81
CA ALA A 202 3.41 -5.30 4.08
C ALA A 202 2.37 -4.63 5.01
N THR A 203 1.76 -5.43 5.89
CA THR A 203 0.76 -4.95 6.86
C THR A 203 1.37 -3.98 7.87
N ALA A 204 2.58 -4.26 8.37
CA ALA A 204 3.28 -3.39 9.32
C ALA A 204 3.59 -2.02 8.71
N CYS A 205 4.06 -1.97 7.46
CA CYS A 205 4.28 -0.73 6.72
C CYS A 205 3.00 0.09 6.58
N MET A 206 1.87 -0.55 6.21
CA MET A 206 0.58 0.14 6.11
C MET A 206 0.08 0.66 7.46
N ARG A 207 0.19 -0.14 8.53
CA ARG A 207 -0.16 0.32 9.89
C ARG A 207 0.67 1.53 10.31
N ARG A 208 1.97 1.52 10.01
CA ARG A 208 2.85 2.65 10.30
C ARG A 208 2.48 3.86 9.45
N TRP A 209 2.17 3.69 8.16
CA TRP A 209 1.73 4.79 7.29
C TRP A 209 0.47 5.49 7.83
N PHE A 210 -0.53 4.71 8.25
CA PHE A 210 -1.75 5.23 8.88
C PHE A 210 -1.51 5.86 10.25
N SER A 211 -0.50 5.41 11.01
CA SER A 211 -0.14 6.04 12.29
C SER A 211 0.41 7.46 12.15
N LEU A 212 0.84 7.85 10.94
CA LEU A 212 1.25 9.21 10.63
C LEU A 212 0.07 10.13 10.31
N ILE A 213 -1.16 9.63 10.28
CA ILE A 213 -2.37 10.40 9.96
C ILE A 213 -3.18 10.61 11.23
N ALA A 214 -3.80 11.78 11.38
CA ALA A 214 -4.68 12.04 12.50
C ALA A 214 -5.84 11.02 12.53
N THR A 215 -6.09 10.42 13.70
CA THR A 215 -7.11 9.39 13.88
C THR A 215 -8.48 9.81 13.34
N ALA A 216 -8.87 11.06 13.55
CA ALA A 216 -10.14 11.60 13.05
C ALA A 216 -10.29 11.61 11.51
N GLU A 217 -9.19 11.63 10.75
CA GLU A 217 -9.23 11.48 9.29
C GLU A 217 -9.35 10.00 8.91
N VAL A 218 -8.67 9.11 9.64
CA VAL A 218 -8.74 7.66 9.42
C VAL A 218 -10.16 7.13 9.72
N ASP A 219 -10.78 7.63 10.79
CA ASP A 219 -12.16 7.27 11.16
C ASP A 219 -13.15 7.73 10.09
N ARG A 220 -13.00 8.95 9.56
CA ARG A 220 -13.82 9.43 8.43
C ARG A 220 -13.63 8.60 7.16
N ALA A 221 -12.41 8.15 6.86
CA ALA A 221 -12.15 7.27 5.72
C ALA A 221 -12.82 5.91 5.90
N LYS A 222 -12.79 5.38 7.12
CA LYS A 222 -13.51 4.16 7.49
C LYS A 222 -15.02 4.31 7.32
N GLU A 223 -15.61 5.40 7.83
CA GLU A 223 -17.05 5.66 7.67
C GLU A 223 -17.46 5.74 6.20
N LEU A 224 -16.68 6.43 5.36
CA LEU A 224 -16.92 6.50 3.93
C LEU A 224 -16.84 5.11 3.27
N TYR A 225 -15.84 4.31 3.63
CA TYR A 225 -15.70 2.93 3.15
C TYR A 225 -16.90 2.07 3.55
N GLU A 226 -17.32 2.12 4.82
CA GLU A 226 -18.45 1.33 5.33
C GLU A 226 -19.78 1.75 4.71
N ALA A 227 -19.98 3.04 4.49
CA ALA A 227 -21.16 3.58 3.81
C ALA A 227 -21.23 3.10 2.35
N ALA A 228 -20.12 3.18 1.61
CA ALA A 228 -20.05 2.69 0.23
C ALA A 228 -20.22 1.16 0.17
N ARG A 229 -19.59 0.42 1.09
CA ARG A 229 -19.70 -1.04 1.13
C ARG A 229 -21.10 -1.53 1.46
N SER A 230 -21.85 -0.78 2.26
CA SER A 230 -23.24 -1.08 2.56
C SER A 230 -24.17 -0.83 1.37
N ALA A 231 -23.76 0.05 0.46
CA ALA A 231 -24.49 0.39 -0.75
C ALA A 231 -24.23 -0.58 -1.92
N ASP A 232 -23.06 -1.21 -1.97
CA ASP A 232 -22.67 -2.26 -2.93
C ASP A 232 -23.48 -3.55 -2.70
N ALA A 233 -24.70 -3.57 -3.22
CA ALA A 233 -25.69 -4.60 -2.98
C ALA A 233 -25.35 -5.89 -3.74
N ASN A 234 -24.78 -5.74 -4.95
CA ASN A 234 -24.37 -6.86 -5.79
C ASN A 234 -23.00 -7.45 -5.40
N LYS A 235 -22.25 -6.76 -4.51
CA LYS A 235 -20.93 -7.14 -3.97
C LYS A 235 -19.85 -7.24 -5.05
N ASP A 236 -20.01 -6.52 -6.16
CA ASP A 236 -19.05 -6.49 -7.27
C ASP A 236 -17.88 -5.54 -7.00
N GLY A 237 -17.95 -4.78 -5.89
CA GLY A 237 -16.94 -3.85 -5.47
C GLY A 237 -17.06 -2.46 -6.08
N LYS A 238 -18.20 -2.15 -6.69
CA LYS A 238 -18.56 -0.85 -7.21
C LYS A 238 -19.84 -0.40 -6.52
N VAL A 239 -20.12 0.88 -6.69
CA VAL A 239 -21.39 1.48 -6.28
C VAL A 239 -21.86 2.21 -7.52
N ASP A 240 -22.81 1.62 -8.23
CA ASP A 240 -23.42 2.25 -9.40
C ASP A 240 -24.33 3.44 -9.00
N VAL A 241 -24.94 4.11 -9.99
CA VAL A 241 -25.72 5.33 -9.73
C VAL A 241 -26.97 5.03 -8.92
N GLU A 242 -27.53 3.83 -9.09
CA GLU A 242 -28.68 3.30 -8.39
C GLU A 242 -28.32 2.96 -6.93
N GLU A 243 -27.22 2.24 -6.72
CA GLU A 243 -26.67 1.89 -5.41
C GLU A 243 -26.22 3.13 -4.63
N LEU A 244 -25.75 4.18 -5.32
CA LEU A 244 -25.35 5.44 -4.70
C LEU A 244 -26.52 6.11 -3.95
N GLN A 245 -27.78 5.78 -4.28
CA GLN A 245 -28.95 6.25 -3.53
C GLN A 245 -29.03 5.64 -2.12
N ALA A 246 -28.38 4.52 -1.85
CA ALA A 246 -28.30 3.93 -0.52
C ALA A 246 -27.21 4.58 0.35
N VAL A 247 -26.26 5.30 -0.24
CA VAL A 247 -25.21 6.03 0.49
C VAL A 247 -25.81 7.29 1.13
N PRO A 248 -25.50 7.63 2.40
CA PRO A 248 -25.92 8.90 3.00
C PRO A 248 -25.46 10.12 2.19
N GLU A 249 -26.29 11.16 2.13
CA GLU A 249 -26.06 12.32 1.24
C GLU A 249 -24.70 13.00 1.44
N GLU A 250 -24.26 13.09 2.71
CA GLU A 250 -22.93 13.60 3.09
C GLU A 250 -21.76 12.84 2.46
N TYR A 251 -21.91 11.52 2.26
CA TYR A 251 -20.88 10.66 1.66
C TYR A 251 -21.02 10.53 0.14
N ARG A 252 -22.20 10.78 -0.45
CA ARG A 252 -22.40 10.72 -1.92
C ARG A 252 -21.47 11.69 -2.65
N THR A 253 -21.32 12.91 -2.13
CA THR A 253 -20.45 13.92 -2.75
C THR A 253 -18.99 13.52 -2.68
N LEU A 254 -18.56 12.95 -1.55
CA LEU A 254 -17.20 12.43 -1.37
C LEU A 254 -16.93 11.24 -2.29
N TRP A 255 -17.91 10.35 -2.44
CA TRP A 255 -17.82 9.21 -3.35
C TRP A 255 -17.68 9.64 -4.81
N LYS A 256 -18.48 10.61 -5.28
CA LYS A 256 -18.33 11.15 -6.64
C LYS A 256 -16.93 11.71 -6.89
N LYS A 257 -16.38 12.48 -5.95
CA LYS A 257 -15.00 12.99 -6.03
C LYS A 257 -13.95 11.88 -6.10
N ARG A 258 -14.13 10.80 -5.32
CA ARG A 258 -13.27 9.61 -5.37
C ARG A 258 -13.25 8.99 -6.77
N LEU A 259 -14.42 8.85 -7.40
CA LEU A 259 -14.54 8.26 -8.73
C LEU A 259 -13.87 9.12 -9.81
N GLU A 260 -14.03 10.44 -9.72
CA GLU A 260 -13.34 11.41 -10.60
C GLU A 260 -11.82 11.31 -10.48
N PHE A 261 -11.32 11.20 -9.24
CA PHE A 261 -9.88 11.17 -8.96
C PHE A 261 -9.22 9.85 -9.38
N THR A 262 -9.84 8.72 -9.07
CA THR A 262 -9.29 7.39 -9.40
C THR A 262 -9.39 7.05 -10.88
N GLY A 263 -10.15 7.84 -11.66
CA GLY A 263 -10.45 7.54 -13.07
C GLY A 263 -11.39 6.34 -13.23
N ILE A 264 -12.02 5.90 -12.14
CA ILE A 264 -12.95 4.77 -12.07
C ILE A 264 -14.35 5.37 -11.95
N GLY A 265 -14.75 6.13 -12.95
CA GLY A 265 -16.10 6.70 -13.01
C GLY A 265 -17.09 5.73 -13.67
N PRO A 266 -18.36 5.70 -13.22
CA PRO A 266 -19.44 5.16 -14.04
C PRO A 266 -19.56 6.04 -15.29
N LEU A 267 -19.60 5.40 -16.46
CA LEU A 267 -20.22 5.98 -17.65
C LEU A 267 -21.70 5.60 -17.64
#